data_AF-A0A1V4R9C2-F1
#
_entry.id   AF-A0A1V4R9C2-F1
#
_cell.length_a   1.000
_cell.length_b   1.000
_cell.length_c   1.000
_cell.angle_alpha   90.00
_cell.angle_beta   90.00
_cell.angle_gamma   90.00
#
_symmetry.space_group_name_H-M   'P 1'
#
loop_
_entity.id
_entity.type
_entity.pdbx_description
1 polymer ?
#
loop_
_entity_poly.entity_id
_entity_poly.type
_entity_poly.pdbx_seq_one_letter_code
_entity_poly.pdbx_strand_id
1 'polypeptide(L)'
;RDAIPSRDLTLSDYPGLFAKGVVIVIGENASQIEKQSAEAIAANLENLTGNKPEIISSKKIKSFKYTYNLIIIGTPKTNSLLEEVYAMTNATRVTEEFPGEGKGVLEILSNPWDESKAMLLVEGNDEWGVKNAGRITKYSPMDNKNYCIAFLDSDLSDRYLSFKKLEKIVIDESGFKKVEHTTVINVENTSFARMYPEFLLFKIWGYGYGEYPYPSSILIAVNKFNGKTFKLPKDFIKLNKYVDLKILNKNFAKLLIQAYILTVDERAIILKDYNNIPWSKKSAGSKNPKLLKDIIKPLNVLEKDDTFIVHFFTWHPGSGEVVEWNFEITKDCEFEVNYSVIASQVGDWEGYVYS
;
A
#
# COMPACT_ATOMS: atom_id res chain seq x y z
N ARG A 1 -25.33 -27.90 -11.97
CA ARG A 1 -24.59 -26.71 -11.53
C ARG A 1 -24.77 -26.68 -10.03
N ASP A 2 -23.69 -26.91 -9.29
CA ASP A 2 -23.76 -26.96 -7.84
C ASP A 2 -24.05 -25.54 -7.35
N ALA A 3 -25.23 -25.37 -6.74
CA ALA A 3 -25.61 -24.12 -6.11
C ALA A 3 -24.57 -23.81 -5.03
N ILE A 4 -24.07 -22.58 -5.01
CA ILE A 4 -23.35 -22.07 -3.85
C ILE A 4 -24.36 -22.19 -2.70
N PRO A 5 -24.10 -22.98 -1.64
CA PRO A 5 -24.98 -22.98 -0.48
C PRO A 5 -25.14 -21.53 -0.04
N SER A 6 -26.35 -21.10 0.34
CA SER A 6 -26.65 -19.76 0.85
C SER A 6 -25.60 -19.38 1.91
N ARG A 7 -24.52 -18.77 1.46
CA ARG A 7 -23.35 -18.44 2.24
C ARG A 7 -23.40 -16.96 2.37
N ASP A 8 -23.39 -16.48 3.60
CA ASP A 8 -23.27 -15.07 3.89
C ASP A 8 -21.98 -14.57 3.25
N LEU A 9 -22.12 -13.81 2.16
CA LEU A 9 -20.99 -13.19 1.48
C LEU A 9 -20.45 -12.07 2.35
N THR A 10 -19.14 -12.01 2.46
CA THR A 10 -18.45 -11.00 3.26
C THR A 10 -17.45 -10.26 2.38
N LEU A 11 -17.12 -9.02 2.75
CA LEU A 11 -16.15 -8.23 2.03
C LEU A 11 -14.78 -8.96 1.96
N SER A 12 -14.46 -9.80 2.94
CA SER A 12 -13.27 -10.67 2.92
C SER A 12 -13.19 -11.63 1.72
N ASP A 13 -14.33 -11.93 1.06
CA ASP A 13 -14.39 -12.76 -0.13
C ASP A 13 -13.91 -12.00 -1.41
N TYR A 14 -13.77 -10.67 -1.33
CA TYR A 14 -13.06 -9.85 -2.32
C TYR A 14 -11.55 -9.86 -2.04
N PRO A 15 -10.67 -9.98 -3.06
CA PRO A 15 -10.99 -10.00 -4.50
C PRO A 15 -11.27 -11.40 -5.06
N GLY A 16 -11.18 -12.45 -4.25
CA GLY A 16 -11.20 -13.85 -4.68
C GLY A 16 -12.40 -14.23 -5.56
N LEU A 17 -13.62 -13.86 -5.15
CA LEU A 17 -14.84 -14.14 -5.92
C LEU A 17 -14.87 -13.43 -7.28
N PHE A 18 -14.12 -12.33 -7.43
CA PHE A 18 -14.06 -11.52 -8.63
C PHE A 18 -12.82 -11.82 -9.48
N ALA A 19 -12.07 -12.89 -9.19
CA ALA A 19 -10.90 -13.26 -9.97
C ALA A 19 -11.22 -13.70 -11.41
N LYS A 20 -12.43 -14.20 -11.68
CA LYS A 20 -12.87 -14.65 -13.00
C LYS A 20 -14.33 -14.30 -13.27
N GLY A 21 -14.66 -14.14 -14.55
CA GLY A 21 -16.04 -13.91 -14.99
C GLY A 21 -16.68 -12.69 -14.32
N VAL A 22 -15.93 -11.59 -14.22
CA VAL A 22 -16.37 -10.33 -13.61
C VAL A 22 -16.47 -9.25 -14.67
N VAL A 23 -17.49 -8.38 -14.53
CA VAL A 23 -17.59 -7.11 -15.26
C VAL A 23 -17.84 -5.97 -14.29
N ILE A 24 -17.25 -4.82 -14.58
CA ILE A 24 -17.52 -3.57 -13.85
C ILE A 24 -18.61 -2.81 -14.62
N VAL A 25 -19.67 -2.44 -13.93
CA VAL A 25 -20.83 -1.75 -14.51
C VAL A 25 -20.88 -0.33 -13.97
N ILE A 26 -20.78 0.64 -14.87
CA ILE A 26 -20.98 2.07 -14.56
C ILE A 26 -22.30 2.57 -15.17
N GLY A 27 -22.86 3.61 -14.58
CA GLY A 27 -24.04 4.28 -15.11
C GLY A 27 -23.82 4.90 -16.50
N GLU A 28 -24.89 5.03 -17.30
CA GLU A 28 -24.81 5.69 -18.62
C GLU A 28 -24.32 7.14 -18.51
N ASN A 29 -24.72 7.82 -17.43
CA ASN A 29 -24.36 9.20 -17.14
C ASN A 29 -23.27 9.29 -16.05
N ALA A 30 -22.42 8.27 -15.93
CA ALA A 30 -21.33 8.27 -14.96
C ALA A 30 -20.40 9.48 -15.18
N SER A 31 -20.16 10.21 -14.09
CA SER A 31 -19.19 11.30 -14.00
C SER A 31 -17.77 10.82 -14.33
N GLN A 32 -16.87 11.78 -14.53
CA GLN A 32 -15.45 11.46 -14.72
C GLN A 32 -14.85 10.80 -13.47
N ILE A 33 -15.29 11.19 -12.27
CA ILE A 33 -14.81 10.62 -11.01
C ILE A 33 -15.28 9.16 -10.84
N GLU A 34 -16.53 8.85 -11.20
CA GLU A 34 -17.04 7.46 -11.19
C GLU A 34 -16.25 6.58 -12.18
N LYS A 35 -15.95 7.08 -13.38
CA LYS A 35 -15.14 6.37 -14.38
C LYS A 35 -13.72 6.11 -13.88
N GLN A 36 -13.07 7.11 -13.29
CA GLN A 36 -11.74 6.96 -12.66
C GLN A 36 -11.78 5.94 -11.52
N SER A 37 -12.86 5.91 -10.75
CA SER A 37 -13.04 4.94 -9.67
C SER A 37 -13.16 3.52 -10.21
N ALA A 38 -13.92 3.33 -11.30
CA ALA A 38 -14.01 2.06 -12.02
C ALA A 38 -12.66 1.58 -12.56
N GLU A 39 -11.90 2.47 -13.21
CA GLU A 39 -10.55 2.17 -13.70
C GLU A 39 -9.60 1.79 -12.56
N ALA A 40 -9.67 2.50 -11.44
CA ALA A 40 -8.86 2.24 -10.26
C ALA A 40 -9.16 0.86 -9.64
N ILE A 41 -10.44 0.45 -9.61
CA ILE A 41 -10.85 -0.89 -9.14
C ILE A 41 -10.42 -1.97 -10.13
N ALA A 42 -10.57 -1.72 -11.45
CA ALA A 42 -10.14 -2.65 -12.49
C ALA A 42 -8.63 -2.95 -12.39
N ALA A 43 -7.81 -1.90 -12.27
CA ALA A 43 -6.37 -2.03 -12.10
C ALA A 43 -5.99 -2.74 -10.79
N ASN A 44 -6.74 -2.49 -9.71
CA ASN A 44 -6.53 -3.19 -8.45
C ASN A 44 -6.81 -4.70 -8.58
N LEU A 45 -7.93 -5.07 -9.21
CA LEU A 45 -8.26 -6.46 -9.48
C LEU A 45 -7.23 -7.15 -10.36
N GLU A 46 -6.75 -6.47 -11.41
CA GLU A 46 -5.67 -6.98 -12.27
C GLU A 46 -4.41 -7.26 -11.46
N ASN A 47 -4.00 -6.34 -10.58
CA ASN A 47 -2.83 -6.54 -9.71
C ASN A 47 -3.00 -7.68 -8.71
N LEU A 48 -4.20 -7.84 -8.14
CA LEU A 48 -4.45 -8.83 -7.09
C LEU A 48 -4.75 -10.23 -7.64
N THR A 49 -5.36 -10.33 -8.81
CA THR A 49 -5.89 -11.59 -9.36
C THR A 49 -5.29 -11.99 -10.71
N GLY A 50 -4.59 -11.07 -11.37
CA GLY A 50 -4.09 -11.24 -12.74
C GLY A 50 -5.17 -11.05 -13.82
N ASN A 51 -6.44 -10.79 -13.45
CA ASN A 51 -7.54 -10.61 -14.39
C ASN A 51 -8.00 -9.15 -14.44
N LYS A 52 -8.04 -8.57 -15.64
CA LYS A 52 -8.53 -7.21 -15.87
C LYS A 52 -10.00 -7.24 -16.30
N PRO A 53 -10.95 -6.82 -15.45
CA PRO A 53 -12.36 -6.79 -15.82
C PRO A 53 -12.64 -5.77 -16.93
N GLU A 54 -13.61 -6.09 -17.80
CA GLU A 54 -14.18 -5.10 -18.73
C GLU A 54 -15.05 -4.10 -17.95
N ILE A 55 -14.94 -2.81 -18.29
CA ILE A 55 -15.83 -1.76 -17.78
C ILE A 55 -16.90 -1.49 -18.84
N ILE A 56 -18.16 -1.66 -18.48
CA ILE A 56 -19.31 -1.53 -19.39
C ILE A 56 -20.39 -0.60 -18.81
N SER A 57 -21.25 -0.08 -19.68
CA SER A 57 -22.40 0.72 -19.25
C SER A 57 -23.56 -0.15 -18.74
N SER A 58 -24.37 0.43 -17.84
CA SER A 58 -25.57 -0.20 -17.28
C SER A 58 -26.61 -0.61 -18.35
N LYS A 59 -26.63 0.05 -19.51
CA LYS A 59 -27.46 -0.37 -20.65
C LYS A 59 -26.95 -1.63 -21.34
N LYS A 60 -25.64 -1.80 -21.47
CA LYS A 60 -25.04 -2.98 -22.13
C LYS A 60 -25.30 -4.26 -21.33
N ILE A 61 -25.22 -4.20 -20.00
CA ILE A 61 -25.31 -5.39 -19.12
C ILE A 61 -26.74 -5.98 -19.01
N LYS A 62 -27.79 -5.24 -19.39
CA LYS A 62 -29.20 -5.66 -19.20
C LYS A 62 -29.52 -7.05 -19.74
N SER A 63 -28.90 -7.45 -20.85
CA SER A 63 -29.17 -8.74 -21.52
C SER A 63 -28.39 -9.93 -20.95
N PHE A 64 -27.39 -9.72 -20.09
CA PHE A 64 -26.50 -10.78 -19.59
C PHE A 64 -26.03 -10.59 -18.14
N LYS A 65 -26.76 -9.81 -17.34
CA LYS A 65 -26.45 -9.58 -15.91
C LYS A 65 -26.43 -10.84 -15.03
N TYR A 66 -27.00 -11.95 -15.49
CA TYR A 66 -26.97 -13.26 -14.82
C TYR A 66 -25.70 -14.07 -15.12
N THR A 67 -24.87 -13.70 -16.11
CA THR A 67 -23.73 -14.55 -16.53
C THR A 67 -22.45 -14.28 -15.76
N TYR A 68 -22.34 -13.11 -15.11
CA TYR A 68 -21.10 -12.60 -14.51
C TYR A 68 -21.26 -12.32 -13.02
N ASN A 69 -20.12 -12.34 -12.31
CA ASN A 69 -19.97 -11.57 -11.10
C ASN A 69 -19.98 -10.08 -11.46
N LEU A 70 -20.66 -9.25 -10.68
CA LEU A 70 -20.87 -7.84 -11.02
C LEU A 70 -20.15 -6.94 -10.01
N ILE A 71 -19.52 -5.88 -10.49
CA ILE A 71 -19.13 -4.75 -9.65
C ILE A 71 -19.89 -3.54 -10.15
N ILE A 72 -20.90 -3.10 -9.42
CA ILE A 72 -21.75 -1.98 -9.82
C ILE A 72 -21.25 -0.72 -9.14
N ILE A 73 -20.97 0.31 -9.93
CA ILE A 73 -20.37 1.55 -9.48
C ILE A 73 -21.28 2.72 -9.85
N GLY A 74 -21.53 3.60 -8.88
CA GLY A 74 -22.11 4.91 -9.14
C GLY A 74 -23.08 5.37 -8.06
N THR A 75 -23.87 6.39 -8.42
CA THR A 75 -24.97 6.89 -7.59
C THR A 75 -26.31 6.35 -8.11
N PRO A 76 -27.38 6.30 -7.29
CA PRO A 76 -28.71 5.94 -7.79
C PRO A 76 -29.20 6.84 -8.96
N LYS A 77 -28.73 8.09 -9.00
CA LYS A 77 -29.05 9.06 -10.07
C LYS A 77 -28.29 8.78 -11.37
N THR A 78 -27.06 8.28 -11.30
CA THR A 78 -26.18 8.06 -12.47
C THR A 78 -26.26 6.63 -12.99
N ASN A 79 -26.52 5.64 -12.12
CA ASN A 79 -26.59 4.23 -12.45
C ASN A 79 -27.93 3.60 -12.04
N SER A 80 -28.86 3.55 -12.98
CA SER A 80 -30.21 3.00 -12.76
C SER A 80 -30.27 1.52 -12.38
N LEU A 81 -29.18 0.77 -12.57
CA LEU A 81 -29.12 -0.62 -12.14
C LEU A 81 -29.20 -0.75 -10.60
N LEU A 82 -28.79 0.29 -9.86
CA LEU A 82 -28.86 0.32 -8.40
C LEU A 82 -30.31 0.27 -7.89
N GLU A 83 -31.23 0.99 -8.54
CA GLU A 83 -32.66 0.93 -8.18
C GLU A 83 -33.26 -0.46 -8.44
N GLU A 84 -32.82 -1.14 -9.51
CA GLU A 84 -33.22 -2.54 -9.75
C GLU A 84 -32.70 -3.46 -8.63
N VAL A 85 -31.48 -3.26 -8.16
CA VAL A 85 -30.89 -4.02 -7.05
C VAL A 85 -31.65 -3.77 -5.74
N TYR A 86 -31.93 -2.52 -5.38
CA TYR A 86 -32.67 -2.18 -4.16
C TYR A 86 -34.08 -2.76 -4.16
N ALA A 87 -34.73 -2.88 -5.32
CA ALA A 87 -36.06 -3.47 -5.43
C ALA A 87 -36.06 -5.01 -5.23
N MET A 88 -34.92 -5.67 -5.44
CA MET A 88 -34.80 -7.13 -5.45
C MET A 88 -34.02 -7.70 -4.26
N THR A 89 -33.35 -6.85 -3.50
CA THR A 89 -32.43 -7.26 -2.43
C THR A 89 -32.64 -6.42 -1.17
N ASN A 90 -31.95 -6.80 -0.10
CA ASN A 90 -31.84 -6.02 1.14
C ASN A 90 -30.59 -5.11 1.14
N ALA A 91 -30.03 -4.79 -0.02
CA ALA A 91 -28.87 -3.91 -0.13
C ALA A 91 -29.11 -2.57 0.57
N THR A 92 -28.06 -2.04 1.18
CA THR A 92 -28.10 -0.76 1.87
C THR A 92 -28.39 0.35 0.87
N ARG A 93 -29.59 0.93 0.96
CA ARG A 93 -30.01 1.98 0.05
C ARG A 93 -29.25 3.27 0.32
N VAL A 94 -28.54 3.77 -0.69
CA VAL A 94 -27.98 5.11 -0.68
C VAL A 94 -29.10 6.12 -0.97
N THR A 95 -29.22 7.13 -0.11
CA THR A 95 -30.19 8.21 -0.18
C THR A 95 -29.49 9.56 -0.04
N GLU A 96 -30.26 10.66 -0.09
CA GLU A 96 -29.70 11.99 0.13
C GLU A 96 -29.17 12.18 1.57
N GLU A 97 -29.75 11.47 2.54
CA GLU A 97 -29.37 11.54 3.95
C GLU A 97 -28.31 10.49 4.35
N PHE A 98 -28.39 9.29 3.78
CA PHE A 98 -27.51 8.17 4.11
C PHE A 98 -26.70 7.72 2.88
N PRO A 99 -25.38 7.53 2.96
CA PRO A 99 -24.53 7.62 4.17
C PRO A 99 -24.13 9.06 4.55
N GLY A 100 -24.59 10.06 3.80
CA GLY A 100 -24.21 11.47 3.93
C GLY A 100 -23.29 11.93 2.80
N GLU A 101 -23.16 13.24 2.62
CA GLU A 101 -22.32 13.85 1.58
C GLU A 101 -20.85 13.42 1.69
N GLY A 102 -20.25 13.10 0.55
CA GLY A 102 -18.89 12.58 0.45
C GLY A 102 -18.69 11.19 1.06
N LYS A 103 -19.75 10.54 1.55
CA LYS A 103 -19.69 9.18 2.09
C LYS A 103 -20.23 8.20 1.04
N GLY A 104 -19.61 7.03 0.97
CA GLY A 104 -19.97 5.94 0.08
C GLY A 104 -20.31 4.68 0.85
N VAL A 105 -20.89 3.71 0.16
CA VAL A 105 -21.18 2.37 0.68
C VAL A 105 -20.44 1.37 -0.19
N LEU A 106 -19.75 0.44 0.45
CA LEU A 106 -19.17 -0.74 -0.19
C LEU A 106 -19.87 -1.96 0.39
N GLU A 107 -20.57 -2.73 -0.43
CA GLU A 107 -21.38 -3.86 0.03
C GLU A 107 -21.28 -5.04 -0.94
N ILE A 108 -21.19 -6.27 -0.42
CA ILE A 108 -21.15 -7.49 -1.23
C ILE A 108 -22.35 -8.38 -0.91
N LEU A 109 -23.03 -8.82 -1.96
CA LEU A 109 -24.26 -9.61 -1.89
C LEU A 109 -24.30 -10.62 -3.04
N SER A 110 -25.23 -11.57 -2.97
CA SER A 110 -25.51 -12.45 -4.09
C SER A 110 -26.13 -11.65 -5.23
N ASN A 111 -25.80 -12.00 -6.47
CA ASN A 111 -26.38 -11.37 -7.65
C ASN A 111 -27.87 -11.74 -7.74
N PRO A 112 -28.81 -10.76 -7.70
CA PRO A 112 -30.25 -11.03 -7.66
C PRO A 112 -30.79 -11.67 -8.95
N TRP A 113 -30.00 -11.70 -10.03
CA TRP A 113 -30.36 -12.36 -11.29
C TRP A 113 -29.79 -13.77 -11.43
N ASP A 114 -28.78 -14.14 -10.62
CA ASP A 114 -28.23 -15.51 -10.50
C ASP A 114 -27.49 -15.64 -9.15
N GLU A 115 -28.12 -16.30 -8.17
CA GLU A 115 -27.58 -16.45 -6.81
C GLU A 115 -26.24 -17.23 -6.76
N SER A 116 -25.86 -17.93 -7.83
CA SER A 116 -24.54 -18.56 -7.96
C SER A 116 -23.41 -17.57 -8.29
N LYS A 117 -23.74 -16.28 -8.45
CA LYS A 117 -22.81 -15.18 -8.73
C LYS A 117 -22.82 -14.17 -7.60
N ALA A 118 -21.70 -13.49 -7.43
CA ALA A 118 -21.53 -12.40 -6.47
C ALA A 118 -21.69 -11.04 -7.14
N MET A 119 -22.08 -10.05 -6.33
CA MET A 119 -22.21 -8.66 -6.71
C MET A 119 -21.56 -7.79 -5.64
N LEU A 120 -20.66 -6.89 -6.07
CA LEU A 120 -20.09 -5.84 -5.23
C LEU A 120 -20.69 -4.50 -5.64
N LEU A 121 -21.23 -3.79 -4.67
CA LEU A 121 -21.82 -2.47 -4.79
C LEU A 121 -20.81 -1.45 -4.30
N VAL A 122 -20.49 -0.46 -5.15
CA VAL A 122 -19.58 0.65 -4.86
C VAL A 122 -20.33 1.95 -5.11
N GLU A 123 -20.96 2.45 -4.07
CA GLU A 123 -22.03 3.43 -4.18
C GLU A 123 -21.73 4.70 -3.38
N GLY A 124 -22.42 5.78 -3.73
CA GLY A 124 -22.39 7.05 -3.00
C GLY A 124 -23.57 7.93 -3.39
N ASN A 125 -23.96 8.87 -2.54
CA ASN A 125 -25.00 9.83 -2.90
C ASN A 125 -24.48 10.88 -3.91
N ASP A 126 -23.17 11.06 -3.93
CA ASP A 126 -22.43 11.90 -4.86
C ASP A 126 -21.18 11.17 -5.39
N GLU A 127 -20.50 11.78 -6.37
CA GLU A 127 -19.33 11.21 -7.02
C GLU A 127 -18.12 11.02 -6.07
N TRP A 128 -18.03 11.80 -4.99
CA TRP A 128 -16.98 11.66 -3.98
C TRP A 128 -17.24 10.47 -3.08
N GLY A 129 -18.49 10.23 -2.69
CA GLY A 129 -18.91 9.02 -2.00
C GLY A 129 -18.50 7.76 -2.77
N VAL A 130 -18.80 7.72 -4.07
CA VAL A 130 -18.40 6.60 -4.96
C VAL A 130 -16.88 6.43 -4.98
N LYS A 131 -16.14 7.53 -5.14
CA LYS A 131 -14.66 7.51 -5.10
C LYS A 131 -14.14 6.92 -3.80
N ASN A 132 -14.78 7.24 -2.68
CA ASN A 132 -14.36 6.81 -1.35
C ASN A 132 -14.64 5.33 -1.12
N ALA A 133 -15.83 4.86 -1.51
CA ALA A 133 -16.15 3.44 -1.54
C ALA A 133 -15.15 2.66 -2.41
N GLY A 134 -14.84 3.18 -3.60
CA GLY A 134 -13.88 2.56 -4.49
C GLY A 134 -12.46 2.49 -3.93
N ARG A 135 -12.03 3.48 -3.14
CA ARG A 135 -10.70 3.46 -2.49
C ARG A 135 -10.58 2.35 -1.45
N ILE A 136 -11.64 2.00 -0.72
CA ILE A 136 -11.58 0.93 0.30
C ILE A 136 -11.14 -0.40 -0.30
N THR A 137 -11.48 -0.66 -1.58
CA THR A 137 -11.04 -1.87 -2.29
C THR A 137 -9.52 -2.05 -2.36
N LYS A 138 -8.74 -0.98 -2.15
CA LYS A 138 -7.27 -0.99 -2.19
C LYS A 138 -6.59 -1.12 -0.83
N TYR A 139 -7.21 -0.63 0.25
CA TYR A 139 -6.48 -0.27 1.47
C TYR A 139 -6.82 -1.08 2.71
N SER A 140 -7.99 -1.71 2.80
CA SER A 140 -8.38 -2.44 4.01
C SER A 140 -8.30 -3.95 3.79
N PRO A 141 -7.70 -4.73 4.74
CA PRO A 141 -8.09 -6.12 4.87
C PRO A 141 -9.61 -6.11 5.10
N MET A 142 -10.34 -6.66 4.14
CA MET A 142 -11.78 -6.54 4.14
C MET A 142 -12.36 -7.33 5.31
N ASP A 143 -13.21 -6.67 6.09
CA ASP A 143 -13.79 -7.19 7.33
C ASP A 143 -14.72 -8.38 7.03
N ASN A 144 -15.03 -9.20 8.04
CA ASN A 144 -15.98 -10.31 7.94
C ASN A 144 -17.46 -9.83 7.86
N LYS A 145 -17.68 -8.58 7.46
CA LYS A 145 -18.99 -7.96 7.28
C LYS A 145 -19.33 -7.92 5.80
N ASN A 146 -20.61 -7.95 5.49
CA ASN A 146 -21.12 -7.83 4.12
C ASN A 146 -21.11 -6.38 3.60
N TYR A 147 -21.06 -5.36 4.47
CA TYR A 147 -20.98 -3.96 4.05
C TYR A 147 -20.06 -3.11 4.93
N CYS A 148 -19.59 -1.99 4.39
CA CYS A 148 -18.95 -0.91 5.13
C CYS A 148 -19.31 0.47 4.54
N ILE A 149 -19.33 1.49 5.40
CA ILE A 149 -19.49 2.88 4.99
C ILE A 149 -18.11 3.48 4.78
N ALA A 150 -17.85 3.95 3.57
CA ALA A 150 -16.63 4.63 3.17
C ALA A 150 -16.77 6.14 3.28
N PHE A 151 -15.71 6.82 3.68
CA PHE A 151 -15.68 8.28 3.59
C PHE A 151 -14.23 8.74 3.52
N LEU A 152 -13.90 9.64 2.58
CA LEU A 152 -12.72 10.50 2.71
C LEU A 152 -13.09 11.53 3.76
N ASP A 153 -12.89 11.13 5.00
CA ASP A 153 -11.91 11.74 5.86
C ASP A 153 -11.46 13.22 5.66
N SER A 154 -12.38 14.13 5.31
CA SER A 154 -12.35 15.47 5.88
C SER A 154 -12.93 15.44 7.31
N ASP A 155 -13.71 14.41 7.64
CA ASP A 155 -14.38 14.17 8.94
C ASP A 155 -13.51 13.41 9.97
N LEU A 156 -12.36 12.81 9.60
CA LEU A 156 -11.33 12.49 10.60
C LEU A 156 -10.26 13.58 10.66
N SER A 157 -10.39 14.75 10.04
CA SER A 157 -9.53 15.89 10.44
C SER A 157 -9.65 16.22 11.94
N ASP A 158 -10.80 15.92 12.54
CA ASP A 158 -11.06 16.00 13.99
C ASP A 158 -10.55 14.78 14.79
N ARG A 159 -10.29 13.63 14.14
CA ARG A 159 -9.70 12.43 14.79
C ARG A 159 -8.21 12.25 14.48
N TYR A 160 -7.68 12.92 13.47
CA TYR A 160 -6.27 13.01 13.17
C TYR A 160 -5.68 14.10 14.04
N LEU A 161 -4.49 13.83 14.53
CA LEU A 161 -3.73 14.92 15.10
C LEU A 161 -3.39 15.89 13.98
N SER A 162 -3.69 17.18 14.19
CA SER A 162 -3.32 18.21 13.24
C SER A 162 -1.83 18.13 12.92
N PHE A 163 -1.42 18.51 11.71
CA PHE A 163 -0.02 18.44 11.30
C PHE A 163 0.92 19.11 12.32
N LYS A 164 0.53 20.28 12.83
CA LYS A 164 1.26 21.00 13.90
C LYS A 164 1.41 20.17 15.18
N LYS A 165 0.38 19.39 15.57
CA LYS A 165 0.42 18.53 16.74
C LYS A 165 1.32 17.31 16.51
N LEU A 166 1.27 16.71 15.32
CA LEU A 166 2.17 15.62 14.93
C LEU A 166 3.62 16.08 14.89
N GLU A 167 3.89 17.21 14.26
CA GLU A 167 5.23 17.81 14.20
C GLU A 167 5.78 18.08 15.59
N LYS A 168 4.95 18.61 16.50
CA LYS A 168 5.35 18.79 17.91
C LYS A 168 5.70 17.47 18.59
N ILE A 169 4.87 16.44 18.47
CA ILE A 169 5.13 15.11 19.04
C ILE A 169 6.46 14.56 18.52
N VAL A 170 6.70 14.71 17.21
CA VAL A 170 7.90 14.26 16.52
C VAL A 170 9.15 14.98 17.03
N ILE A 171 9.07 16.31 17.22
CA ILE A 171 10.14 17.11 17.80
C ILE A 171 10.43 16.66 19.24
N ASP A 172 9.40 16.49 20.07
CA ASP A 172 9.54 16.08 21.47
C ASP A 172 10.16 14.67 21.57
N GLU A 173 9.75 13.76 20.69
CA GLU A 173 10.27 12.39 20.64
C GLU A 173 11.65 12.29 20.02
N SER A 174 12.10 13.26 19.20
CA SER A 174 13.40 13.21 18.54
C SER A 174 14.58 13.07 19.50
N GLY A 175 14.47 13.66 20.69
CA GLY A 175 15.58 13.78 21.64
C GLY A 175 16.63 14.82 21.25
N PHE A 176 16.42 15.59 20.17
CA PHE A 176 17.31 16.69 19.80
C PHE A 176 17.15 17.88 20.75
N LYS A 177 18.28 18.53 21.07
CA LYS A 177 18.25 19.77 21.85
C LYS A 177 17.76 20.95 21.01
N LYS A 178 18.10 20.93 19.72
CA LYS A 178 17.69 21.92 18.72
C LYS A 178 17.34 21.20 17.42
N VAL A 179 16.12 21.41 16.95
CA VAL A 179 15.67 20.95 15.64
C VAL A 179 15.92 22.07 14.62
N GLU A 180 16.54 21.72 13.50
CA GLU A 180 16.79 22.65 12.39
C GLU A 180 15.68 22.56 11.35
N HIS A 181 15.26 21.33 11.03
CA HIS A 181 14.30 21.08 9.96
C HIS A 181 13.51 19.81 10.20
N THR A 182 12.27 19.80 9.76
CA THR A 182 11.37 18.64 9.74
C THR A 182 10.79 18.49 8.35
N THR A 183 10.81 17.28 7.79
CA THR A 183 10.18 16.96 6.51
C THR A 183 9.31 15.72 6.65
N VAL A 184 8.13 15.74 6.03
CA VAL A 184 7.34 14.52 5.81
C VAL A 184 7.89 13.83 4.57
N ILE A 185 8.32 12.58 4.71
CA ILE A 185 8.66 11.77 3.54
C ILE A 185 7.34 11.41 2.86
N ASN A 186 7.15 11.87 1.62
CA ASN A 186 6.00 11.43 0.82
C ASN A 186 6.17 9.92 0.53
N VAL A 187 5.42 9.12 1.28
CA VAL A 187 5.44 7.66 1.19
C VAL A 187 4.29 7.10 0.36
N GLU A 188 3.41 7.92 -0.23
CA GLU A 188 2.14 7.46 -0.82
C GLU A 188 2.28 6.30 -1.83
N ASN A 189 3.45 6.16 -2.47
CA ASN A 189 3.75 5.10 -3.42
C ASN A 189 4.87 4.14 -2.99
N THR A 190 5.34 4.22 -1.74
CA THR A 190 6.41 3.37 -1.21
C THR A 190 5.85 2.11 -0.56
N SER A 191 6.71 1.10 -0.38
CA SER A 191 6.34 -0.12 0.35
C SER A 191 5.97 0.17 1.81
N PHE A 192 6.50 1.26 2.41
CA PHE A 192 6.14 1.67 3.76
C PHE A 192 4.66 2.09 3.85
N ALA A 193 4.16 2.99 2.99
CA ALA A 193 2.74 3.39 3.07
C ALA A 193 1.78 2.25 2.74
N ARG A 194 2.18 1.33 1.87
CA ARG A 194 1.39 0.12 1.57
C ARG A 194 1.23 -0.78 2.78
N MET A 195 2.24 -0.86 3.63
CA MET A 195 2.23 -1.70 4.83
C MET A 195 1.69 -0.98 6.06
N TYR A 196 1.90 0.33 6.16
CA TYR A 196 1.54 1.15 7.32
C TYR A 196 0.71 2.36 6.89
N PRO A 197 -0.50 2.17 6.31
CA PRO A 197 -1.33 3.27 5.79
C PRO A 197 -1.82 4.24 6.88
N GLU A 198 -1.71 3.83 8.15
CA GLU A 198 -2.02 4.65 9.32
C GLU A 198 -0.87 5.53 9.81
N PHE A 199 0.31 5.40 9.22
CA PHE A 199 1.50 6.06 9.69
C PHE A 199 2.01 7.11 8.71
N LEU A 200 2.46 8.23 9.26
CA LEU A 200 3.27 9.21 8.55
C LEU A 200 4.73 9.05 8.94
N LEU A 201 5.62 9.28 7.98
CA LEU A 201 7.05 9.12 8.17
C LEU A 201 7.71 10.51 8.18
N PHE A 202 8.24 10.91 9.32
CA PHE A 202 8.91 12.18 9.51
C PHE A 202 10.42 11.98 9.54
N LYS A 203 11.14 12.78 8.77
CA LYS A 203 12.57 12.94 8.90
C LYS A 203 12.85 14.27 9.60
N ILE A 204 13.61 14.19 10.69
CA ILE A 204 13.97 15.34 11.51
C ILE A 204 15.47 15.48 11.48
N TRP A 205 15.95 16.70 11.29
CA TRP A 205 17.36 17.05 11.40
C TRP A 205 17.56 17.95 12.62
N GLY A 206 18.56 17.62 13.44
CA GLY A 206 18.86 18.38 14.63
C GLY A 206 20.23 18.08 15.21
N TYR A 207 20.52 18.71 16.34
CA TYR A 207 21.78 18.54 17.06
C TYR A 207 21.56 17.76 18.36
N GLY A 208 22.32 16.67 18.50
CA GLY A 208 22.46 15.94 19.76
C GLY A 208 23.27 16.71 20.81
N TYR A 209 23.28 16.22 22.04
CA TYR A 209 24.13 16.76 23.09
C TYR A 209 25.61 16.54 22.73
N GLY A 210 26.33 17.64 22.44
CA GLY A 210 27.78 17.60 22.18
C GLY A 210 28.20 17.35 20.73
N GLU A 211 27.26 17.18 19.79
CA GLU A 211 27.54 16.82 18.38
C GLU A 211 27.68 18.03 17.43
N TYR A 212 28.07 19.20 17.93
CA TYR A 212 28.32 20.35 17.04
C TYR A 212 29.63 20.15 16.27
N PRO A 213 29.70 20.35 14.93
CA PRO A 213 28.76 21.09 14.08
C PRO A 213 27.92 20.24 13.10
N TYR A 214 27.86 18.91 13.23
CA TYR A 214 27.19 18.06 12.22
C TYR A 214 25.78 17.68 12.65
N PRO A 215 24.72 18.15 11.96
CA PRO A 215 23.37 17.74 12.28
C PRO A 215 23.20 16.25 11.98
N SER A 216 22.64 15.51 12.93
CA SER A 216 22.19 14.14 12.72
C SER A 216 20.71 14.15 12.32
N SER A 217 20.26 13.07 11.68
CA SER A 217 18.84 12.91 11.35
C SER A 217 18.26 11.67 12.00
N ILE A 218 17.00 11.77 12.43
CA ILE A 218 16.22 10.63 12.89
C ILE A 218 14.96 10.50 12.06
N LEU A 219 14.52 9.26 11.86
CA LEU A 219 13.27 8.94 11.21
C LEU A 219 12.25 8.46 12.25
N ILE A 220 11.06 9.07 12.24
CA ILE A 220 9.99 8.74 13.18
C ILE A 220 8.73 8.41 12.40
N ALA A 221 8.21 7.20 12.61
CA ALA A 221 6.86 6.86 12.18
C ALA A 221 5.87 7.31 13.24
N VAL A 222 4.79 7.99 12.84
CA VAL A 222 3.75 8.50 13.73
C VAL A 222 2.40 8.02 13.26
N ASN A 223 1.66 7.34 14.13
CA ASN A 223 0.28 6.96 13.85
C ASN A 223 -0.58 8.22 13.79
N LYS A 224 -1.24 8.44 12.66
CA LYS A 224 -1.99 9.66 12.35
C LYS A 224 -3.21 9.87 13.26
N PHE A 225 -3.72 8.81 13.87
CA PHE A 225 -4.93 8.83 14.70
C PHE A 225 -4.63 9.07 16.18
N ASN A 226 -3.63 8.38 16.74
CA ASN A 226 -3.36 8.44 18.19
C ASN A 226 -2.00 9.05 18.55
N GLY A 227 -1.17 9.38 17.57
CA GLY A 227 0.15 9.99 17.78
C GLY A 227 1.21 9.04 18.32
N LYS A 228 0.95 7.72 18.36
CA LYS A 228 1.95 6.75 18.77
C LYS A 228 3.16 6.82 17.83
N THR A 229 4.35 6.92 18.40
CA THR A 229 5.60 7.08 17.66
C THR A 229 6.49 5.85 17.72
N PHE A 230 7.32 5.69 16.69
CA PHE A 230 8.34 4.65 16.59
C PHE A 230 9.61 5.26 15.96
N LYS A 231 10.76 5.13 16.64
CA LYS A 231 12.05 5.64 16.13
C LYS A 231 12.67 4.60 15.22
N LEU A 232 12.77 4.89 13.93
CA LEU A 232 13.20 3.94 12.92
C LEU A 232 14.68 4.12 12.56
N PRO A 233 15.39 3.05 12.17
CA PRO A 233 14.91 1.66 12.04
C PRO A 233 14.80 0.89 13.38
N LYS A 234 15.28 1.46 14.50
CA LYS A 234 15.41 0.77 15.79
C LYS A 234 14.11 0.13 16.31
N ASP A 235 12.98 0.81 16.18
CA ASP A 235 11.67 0.36 16.66
C ASP A 235 10.84 -0.33 15.57
N PHE A 236 11.42 -0.71 14.43
CA PHE A 236 10.67 -1.29 13.30
C PHE A 236 9.95 -2.60 13.69
N ILE A 237 10.59 -3.49 14.47
CA ILE A 237 9.93 -4.71 14.97
C ILE A 237 8.78 -4.36 15.93
N LYS A 238 8.91 -3.32 16.75
CA LYS A 238 7.83 -2.87 17.64
C LYS A 238 6.66 -2.31 16.84
N LEU A 239 6.94 -1.61 15.74
CA LEU A 239 5.92 -1.15 14.80
C LEU A 239 5.16 -2.33 14.20
N ASN A 240 5.86 -3.37 13.72
CA ASN A 240 5.24 -4.59 13.18
C ASN A 240 4.27 -5.23 14.19
N LYS A 241 4.74 -5.39 15.45
CA LYS A 241 3.92 -5.95 16.54
C LYS A 241 2.72 -5.08 16.88
N TYR A 242 2.88 -3.75 16.83
CA TYR A 242 1.80 -2.81 17.12
C TYR A 242 0.65 -2.90 16.10
N VAL A 243 0.94 -3.17 14.83
CA VAL A 243 -0.08 -3.33 13.78
C VAL A 243 -0.50 -4.79 13.55
N ASP A 244 -0.09 -5.72 14.43
CA ASP A 244 -0.33 -7.17 14.30
C ASP A 244 0.02 -7.72 12.89
N LEU A 245 1.17 -7.29 12.36
CA LEU A 245 1.59 -7.64 11.02
C LEU A 245 2.00 -9.13 10.94
N LYS A 246 1.61 -9.82 9.86
CA LYS A 246 2.05 -11.20 9.56
C LYS A 246 2.58 -11.35 8.14
N ILE A 247 3.68 -12.10 7.98
CA ILE A 247 4.25 -12.43 6.67
C ILE A 247 3.65 -13.72 6.14
N LEU A 248 2.64 -13.58 5.27
CA LEU A 248 1.91 -14.72 4.73
C LEU A 248 2.53 -15.33 3.47
N ASN A 249 3.40 -14.59 2.78
CA ASN A 249 4.02 -15.04 1.54
C ASN A 249 5.28 -14.25 1.19
N LYS A 250 6.01 -14.75 0.18
CA LYS A 250 7.25 -14.15 -0.33
C LYS A 250 7.10 -12.71 -0.79
N ASN A 251 5.97 -12.31 -1.39
CA ASN A 251 5.78 -10.93 -1.86
C ASN A 251 5.65 -9.97 -0.67
N PHE A 252 5.01 -10.41 0.40
CA PHE A 252 4.88 -9.62 1.61
C PHE A 252 6.23 -9.47 2.34
N ALA A 253 7.06 -10.52 2.35
CA ALA A 253 8.45 -10.44 2.82
C ALA A 253 9.25 -9.38 2.03
N LYS A 254 9.10 -9.33 0.70
CA LYS A 254 9.74 -8.29 -0.15
C LYS A 254 9.30 -6.88 0.24
N LEU A 255 8.00 -6.69 0.44
CA LEU A 255 7.46 -5.38 0.83
C LEU A 255 7.99 -4.96 2.20
N LEU A 256 8.06 -5.87 3.18
CA LEU A 256 8.60 -5.60 4.52
C LEU A 256 10.03 -5.09 4.43
N ILE A 257 10.88 -5.79 3.68
CA ILE A 257 12.28 -5.42 3.52
C ILE A 257 12.44 -4.08 2.79
N GLN A 258 11.65 -3.83 1.74
CA GLN A 258 11.65 -2.53 1.06
C GLN A 258 11.24 -1.40 2.01
N ALA A 259 10.23 -1.64 2.85
CA ALA A 259 9.82 -0.69 3.87
C ALA A 259 10.93 -0.46 4.91
N TYR A 260 11.60 -1.52 5.37
CA TYR A 260 12.71 -1.42 6.32
C TYR A 260 13.89 -0.62 5.73
N ILE A 261 14.32 -0.92 4.50
CA ILE A 261 15.44 -0.24 3.85
C ILE A 261 15.16 1.25 3.68
N LEU A 262 13.93 1.63 3.34
CA LEU A 262 13.51 3.04 3.30
C LEU A 262 13.75 3.75 4.65
N THR A 263 13.67 3.02 5.77
CA THR A 263 13.91 3.58 7.10
C THR A 263 15.37 3.63 7.53
N VAL A 264 16.23 2.84 6.87
CA VAL A 264 17.68 2.88 7.09
C VAL A 264 18.29 4.02 6.28
N ASP A 265 17.94 4.11 5.00
CA ASP A 265 18.35 5.18 4.10
C ASP A 265 17.25 5.38 3.05
N GLU A 266 16.56 6.52 3.11
CA GLU A 266 15.43 6.77 2.22
C GLU A 266 15.82 6.90 0.74
N ARG A 267 17.12 7.02 0.46
CA ARG A 267 17.69 7.15 -0.88
C ARG A 267 18.31 5.85 -1.37
N ALA A 268 18.40 4.82 -0.54
CA ALA A 268 18.96 3.53 -0.94
C ALA A 268 18.16 2.91 -2.09
N ILE A 269 18.87 2.45 -3.10
CA ILE A 269 18.28 1.81 -4.28
C ILE A 269 18.53 0.32 -4.20
N ILE A 270 17.47 -0.49 -4.14
CA ILE A 270 17.60 -1.94 -4.26
C ILE A 270 17.98 -2.29 -5.70
N LEU A 271 19.12 -2.96 -5.85
CA LEU A 271 19.69 -3.32 -7.13
C LEU A 271 19.02 -4.59 -7.67
N LYS A 272 18.53 -4.54 -8.92
CA LYS A 272 18.10 -5.75 -9.65
C LYS A 272 19.29 -6.44 -10.30
N ASP A 273 20.27 -5.66 -10.70
CA ASP A 273 21.53 -6.11 -11.29
C ASP A 273 22.59 -5.00 -11.19
N TYR A 274 23.83 -5.30 -11.56
CA TYR A 274 24.95 -4.37 -11.58
C TYR A 274 24.71 -3.09 -12.40
N ASN A 275 23.94 -3.16 -13.49
CA ASN A 275 23.70 -2.00 -14.36
C ASN A 275 22.73 -0.99 -13.74
N ASN A 276 22.08 -1.33 -12.62
CA ASN A 276 21.25 -0.40 -11.86
C ASN A 276 22.07 0.60 -11.05
N ILE A 277 23.38 0.37 -10.92
CA ILE A 277 24.27 1.34 -10.29
C ILE A 277 24.48 2.51 -11.27
N PRO A 278 24.19 3.77 -10.90
CA PRO A 278 24.13 4.88 -11.87
C PRO A 278 25.44 5.15 -12.63
N TRP A 279 26.58 4.90 -12.01
CA TRP A 279 27.90 5.12 -12.61
C TRP A 279 28.42 3.92 -13.43
N SER A 280 27.73 2.77 -13.44
CA SER A 280 28.12 1.59 -14.24
C SER A 280 28.32 1.91 -15.73
N LYS A 281 27.69 2.97 -16.22
CA LYS A 281 27.81 3.47 -17.60
C LYS A 281 29.01 4.41 -17.86
N LYS A 282 29.59 5.02 -16.82
CA LYS A 282 30.63 6.05 -16.93
C LYS A 282 32.02 5.58 -16.45
N SER A 283 32.09 4.49 -15.68
CA SER A 283 33.33 4.06 -15.03
C SER A 283 34.17 3.12 -15.90
N ALA A 284 34.87 3.67 -16.89
CA ALA A 284 35.97 2.97 -17.56
C ALA A 284 37.23 2.83 -16.67
N GLY A 285 37.28 3.52 -15.52
CA GLY A 285 38.43 3.56 -14.61
C GLY A 285 38.29 2.78 -13.29
N SER A 286 37.18 2.07 -13.07
CA SER A 286 37.06 1.17 -11.91
C SER A 286 38.03 0.00 -12.07
N LYS A 287 38.82 -0.29 -11.03
CA LYS A 287 39.81 -1.37 -11.09
C LYS A 287 39.19 -2.77 -11.21
N ASN A 288 37.91 -2.98 -10.89
CA ASN A 288 37.26 -4.30 -10.91
C ASN A 288 35.71 -4.30 -11.11
N PRO A 289 35.16 -3.71 -12.19
CA PRO A 289 33.72 -3.76 -12.47
C PRO A 289 33.18 -5.17 -12.71
N LYS A 290 34.05 -6.11 -13.15
CA LYS A 290 33.69 -7.52 -13.36
C LYS A 290 33.34 -8.22 -12.04
N LEU A 291 34.10 -8.01 -10.97
CA LEU A 291 33.85 -8.65 -9.68
C LEU A 291 32.48 -8.25 -9.11
N LEU A 292 32.14 -6.97 -9.12
CA LEU A 292 30.83 -6.49 -8.66
C LEU A 292 29.68 -7.06 -9.52
N LYS A 293 29.91 -7.21 -10.82
CA LYS A 293 28.92 -7.81 -11.73
C LYS A 293 28.61 -9.27 -11.38
N ASP A 294 29.62 -10.01 -10.93
CA ASP A 294 29.47 -11.43 -10.57
C ASP A 294 28.87 -11.60 -9.14
N ILE A 295 29.08 -10.62 -8.26
CA ILE A 295 28.56 -10.63 -6.88
C ILE A 295 27.09 -10.18 -6.82
N ILE A 296 26.75 -9.07 -7.48
CA ILE A 296 25.43 -8.45 -7.36
C ILE A 296 24.38 -9.32 -8.05
N LYS A 297 23.44 -9.81 -7.24
CA LYS A 297 22.32 -10.65 -7.69
C LYS A 297 20.99 -9.91 -7.48
N PRO A 298 19.96 -10.22 -8.29
CA PRO A 298 18.62 -9.72 -8.04
C PRO A 298 18.11 -10.15 -6.67
N LEU A 299 17.20 -9.35 -6.11
CA LEU A 299 16.51 -9.70 -4.87
C LEU A 299 15.90 -11.09 -4.95
N ASN A 300 16.29 -11.95 -4.01
CA ASN A 300 15.84 -13.33 -3.90
C ASN A 300 15.12 -13.56 -2.57
N VAL A 301 14.05 -14.35 -2.59
CA VAL A 301 13.31 -14.75 -1.38
C VAL A 301 13.14 -16.26 -1.39
N LEU A 302 13.78 -16.89 -0.42
CA LEU A 302 13.62 -18.30 -0.12
C LEU A 302 12.66 -18.44 1.06
N GLU A 303 11.78 -19.42 1.00
CA GLU A 303 10.88 -19.76 2.09
C GLU A 303 11.34 -21.10 2.62
N LYS A 304 11.55 -21.18 3.93
CA LYS A 304 12.04 -22.35 4.63
C LYS A 304 11.28 -22.47 5.95
N ASP A 305 10.49 -23.52 6.09
CA ASP A 305 9.67 -23.75 7.27
C ASP A 305 8.75 -22.55 7.58
N ASP A 306 8.93 -21.90 8.73
CA ASP A 306 8.20 -20.70 9.15
C ASP A 306 9.02 -19.40 8.99
N THR A 307 10.07 -19.42 8.19
CA THR A 307 10.92 -18.27 7.91
C THR A 307 11.08 -17.97 6.43
N PHE A 308 11.32 -16.69 6.13
CA PHE A 308 11.68 -16.18 4.83
C PHE A 308 13.12 -15.65 4.88
N ILE A 309 13.98 -16.19 4.02
CA ILE A 309 15.35 -15.73 3.85
C ILE A 309 15.38 -14.79 2.64
N VAL A 310 15.67 -13.52 2.87
CA VAL A 310 15.72 -12.48 1.84
C VAL A 310 17.15 -12.00 1.64
N HIS A 311 17.66 -12.15 0.42
CA HIS A 311 19.00 -11.72 0.02
C HIS A 311 18.93 -10.72 -1.12
N PHE A 312 19.65 -9.61 -1.01
CA PHE A 312 19.70 -8.56 -2.03
C PHE A 312 20.85 -7.57 -1.80
N PHE A 313 20.97 -6.61 -2.73
CA PHE A 313 21.97 -5.55 -2.66
C PHE A 313 21.29 -4.18 -2.74
N THR A 314 21.84 -3.19 -2.05
CA THR A 314 21.48 -1.78 -2.21
C THR A 314 22.66 -0.97 -2.71
N TRP A 315 22.37 0.14 -3.38
CA TRP A 315 23.32 1.20 -3.63
C TRP A 315 22.89 2.47 -2.88
N HIS A 316 23.83 3.08 -2.16
CA HIS A 316 23.60 4.25 -1.32
C HIS A 316 24.13 5.50 -2.04
N PRO A 317 23.26 6.43 -2.50
CA PRO A 317 23.71 7.55 -3.33
C PRO A 317 24.68 8.52 -2.64
N GLY A 318 24.58 8.66 -1.31
CA GLY A 318 25.41 9.58 -0.54
C GLY A 318 26.85 9.11 -0.40
N SER A 319 27.05 7.82 -0.11
CA SER A 319 28.39 7.22 0.05
C SER A 319 28.91 6.55 -1.22
N GLY A 320 28.03 6.28 -2.18
CA GLY A 320 28.30 5.46 -3.35
C GLY A 320 28.38 3.96 -3.04
N GLU A 321 28.23 3.54 -1.78
CA GLU A 321 28.48 2.17 -1.34
C GLU A 321 27.45 1.18 -1.90
N VAL A 322 27.93 -0.05 -2.15
CA VAL A 322 27.09 -1.21 -2.39
C VAL A 322 27.06 -2.05 -1.12
N VAL A 323 25.86 -2.29 -0.58
CA VAL A 323 25.66 -3.06 0.65
C VAL A 323 24.92 -4.35 0.30
N GLU A 324 25.48 -5.47 0.73
CA GLU A 324 24.81 -6.77 0.69
C GLU A 324 23.98 -6.96 1.95
N TRP A 325 22.75 -7.44 1.77
CA TRP A 325 21.79 -7.65 2.84
C TRP A 325 21.31 -9.10 2.87
N ASN A 326 21.27 -9.67 4.07
CA ASN A 326 20.71 -10.98 4.37
C ASN A 326 19.74 -10.82 5.53
N PHE A 327 18.45 -11.05 5.27
CA PHE A 327 17.41 -11.06 6.30
C PHE A 327 16.89 -12.48 6.51
N GLU A 328 16.70 -12.83 7.78
CA GLU A 328 15.89 -13.98 8.18
C GLU A 328 14.65 -13.47 8.89
N ILE A 329 13.47 -13.68 8.30
CA ILE A 329 12.20 -13.08 8.72
C ILE A 329 11.23 -14.19 9.12
N THR A 330 10.71 -14.15 10.34
CA THR A 330 9.67 -15.08 10.79
C THR A 330 8.29 -14.65 10.27
N LYS A 331 7.32 -15.57 10.27
CA LYS A 331 5.91 -15.25 9.93
C LYS A 331 5.28 -14.18 10.83
N ASP A 332 5.78 -14.01 12.05
CA ASP A 332 5.34 -12.99 13.00
C ASP A 332 6.11 -11.65 12.86
N CYS A 333 6.78 -11.45 11.73
CA CYS A 333 7.51 -10.22 11.38
C CYS A 333 8.66 -9.86 12.33
N GLU A 334 9.19 -10.83 13.07
CA GLU A 334 10.50 -10.71 13.70
C GLU A 334 11.56 -10.99 12.65
N PHE A 335 12.69 -10.28 12.70
CA PHE A 335 13.77 -10.53 11.77
C PHE A 335 15.13 -10.22 12.35
N GLU A 336 16.11 -10.98 11.88
CA GLU A 336 17.52 -10.68 12.03
C GLU A 336 18.06 -10.15 10.71
N VAL A 337 18.91 -9.13 10.79
CA VAL A 337 19.53 -8.50 9.63
C VAL A 337 21.04 -8.58 9.74
N ASN A 338 21.66 -9.22 8.75
CA ASN A 338 23.09 -9.22 8.54
C ASN A 338 23.39 -8.43 7.27
N TYR A 339 24.36 -7.52 7.33
CA TYR A 339 24.76 -6.75 6.16
C TYR A 339 26.27 -6.55 6.12
N SER A 340 26.81 -6.39 4.91
CA SER A 340 28.22 -6.12 4.68
C SER A 340 28.43 -5.15 3.54
N VAL A 341 29.33 -4.18 3.73
CA VAL A 341 29.73 -3.22 2.69
C VAL A 341 30.71 -3.91 1.74
N ILE A 342 30.29 -4.09 0.49
CA ILE A 342 31.04 -4.84 -0.52
C ILE A 342 32.30 -4.10 -0.99
N ALA A 343 32.36 -2.76 -0.83
CA ALA A 343 33.53 -1.95 -1.19
C ALA A 343 34.84 -2.48 -0.58
N SER A 344 34.78 -3.02 0.64
CA SER A 344 35.93 -3.65 1.31
C SER A 344 36.50 -4.88 0.59
N GLN A 345 35.69 -5.58 -0.21
CA GLN A 345 36.08 -6.81 -0.92
C GLN A 345 36.68 -6.55 -2.31
N VAL A 346 36.48 -5.35 -2.86
CA VAL A 346 36.88 -5.01 -4.24
C VAL A 346 38.12 -4.10 -4.34
N GLY A 347 38.69 -3.73 -3.19
CA GLY A 347 39.86 -2.83 -3.05
C GLY A 347 39.47 -1.35 -3.00
N ASP A 348 40.37 -0.51 -2.44
CA ASP A 348 40.14 0.92 -2.14
C ASP A 348 39.32 1.62 -3.22
N TRP A 349 38.11 1.98 -2.81
CA TRP A 349 37.08 2.55 -3.66
C TRP A 349 36.98 4.04 -3.36
N GLU A 350 37.83 4.85 -4.03
CA GLU A 350 37.72 6.32 -4.00
C GLU A 350 36.59 6.76 -4.94
N GLY A 351 35.36 6.45 -4.55
CA GLY A 351 34.16 6.96 -5.20
C GLY A 351 33.97 8.44 -4.86
N TYR A 352 34.72 9.34 -5.51
CA TYR A 352 34.38 10.76 -5.52
C TYR A 352 33.01 10.93 -6.19
N VAL A 353 31.96 11.06 -5.37
CA VAL A 353 30.65 11.53 -5.82
C VAL A 353 30.76 13.05 -5.92
N TYR A 354 31.02 13.57 -7.12
CA TYR A 354 30.80 14.99 -7.40
C TYR A 354 29.32 15.31 -7.16
N SER A 355 29.10 16.33 -6.32
CA SER A 355 27.83 17.02 -6.06
C SER A 355 27.16 17.53 -7.33
#